data_AF-A0A9X4KQN7-F1
#
_entry.id   AF-A0A9X4KQN7-F1
#
_cell.length_a   1.000
_cell.length_b   1.000
_cell.length_c   1.000
_cell.angle_alpha   90.00
_cell.angle_beta   90.00
_cell.angle_gamma   90.00
#
_symmetry.space_group_name_H-M   'P 1'
#
loop_
_entity.id
_entity.type
_entity.pdbx_description
1 polymer ?
#
loop_
_entity_poly.entity_id
_entity_poly.type
_entity_poly.pdbx_seq_one_letter_code
_entity_poly.pdbx_strand_id
1 'polypeptide(L)'
;MLYGQRFYQEEFGRVSDIEWLPDTFGYCASLPQILKHGGVRYFMTTKLNWNDTNVFPYDLFRWVGIDGTPMLSYLNHGINEHTTPKDIHDHWQSYRQKDVYPEQMLLYGHGDGGRRRDARNA
;
A
#
# COMPACT_ATOMS: atom_id res chain seq x y z
N MET A 1 -3.74 15.13 -4.58
CA MET A 1 -5.11 14.57 -4.41
C MET A 1 -6.16 15.26 -5.29
N LEU A 2 -6.52 16.53 -5.06
CA LEU A 2 -7.59 17.23 -5.81
C LEU A 2 -7.47 17.10 -7.34
N TYR A 3 -6.31 17.48 -7.90
CA TYR A 3 -6.08 17.40 -9.34
C TYR A 3 -6.07 15.96 -9.88
N GLY A 4 -5.48 15.02 -9.14
CA GLY A 4 -5.46 13.61 -9.54
C GLY A 4 -6.86 13.01 -9.58
N GLN A 5 -7.66 13.20 -8.53
CA GLN A 5 -9.04 12.73 -8.48
C GLN A 5 -9.90 13.36 -9.58
N ARG A 6 -9.74 14.67 -9.82
CA ARG A 6 -10.45 15.37 -10.89
C ARG A 6 -10.10 14.79 -12.27
N PHE A 7 -8.82 14.56 -12.55
CA PHE A 7 -8.38 13.92 -13.78
C PHE A 7 -8.97 12.51 -13.95
N TYR A 8 -8.92 11.69 -12.90
CA TYR A 8 -9.51 10.35 -12.93
C TYR A 8 -11.01 10.38 -13.22
N GLN A 9 -11.71 11.36 -12.65
CA GLN A 9 -13.13 11.55 -12.86
C GLN A 9 -13.45 12.03 -14.28
N GLU A 10 -12.70 12.99 -14.81
CA GLU A 10 -12.91 13.57 -16.15
C GLU A 10 -12.57 12.57 -17.27
N GLU A 11 -11.46 11.82 -17.13
CA GLU A 11 -10.97 10.92 -18.18
C GLU A 11 -11.57 9.51 -18.11
N PHE A 12 -11.84 9.00 -16.90
CA PHE A 12 -12.26 7.61 -16.70
C PHE A 12 -13.62 7.47 -16.01
N GLY A 13 -14.25 8.58 -15.60
CA GLY A 13 -15.53 8.54 -14.88
C GLY A 13 -15.45 7.87 -13.51
N ARG A 14 -14.24 7.80 -12.92
CA ARG A 14 -13.97 7.10 -11.66
C ARG A 14 -13.19 7.99 -10.69
N VAL A 15 -13.32 7.70 -9.40
CA VAL A 15 -12.44 8.23 -8.36
C VAL A 15 -11.62 7.09 -7.75
N SER A 16 -10.37 7.37 -7.38
CA SER A 16 -9.56 6.40 -6.64
C SER A 16 -10.01 6.36 -5.19
N ASP A 17 -10.25 5.17 -4.65
CA ASP A 17 -10.58 4.97 -3.24
C ASP A 17 -9.37 4.55 -2.39
N ILE A 18 -8.19 4.44 -3.01
CA ILE A 18 -6.92 4.08 -2.37
C ILE A 18 -5.87 5.17 -2.59
N GLU A 19 -5.14 5.49 -1.52
CA GLU A 19 -3.89 6.23 -1.58
C GLU A 19 -2.72 5.23 -1.58
N TRP A 20 -1.88 5.33 -2.60
CA TRP A 20 -0.80 4.38 -2.88
C TRP A 20 0.57 5.05 -2.71
N LEU A 21 1.20 4.88 -1.54
CA LEU A 21 2.49 5.49 -1.20
C LEU A 21 3.54 4.44 -0.78
N PRO A 22 4.00 3.58 -1.72
CA PRO A 22 4.98 2.55 -1.44
C PRO A 22 6.39 3.11 -1.17
N ASP A 23 6.71 4.30 -1.66
CA ASP A 23 8.07 4.87 -1.58
C ASP A 23 8.10 6.24 -0.89
N THR A 24 7.28 6.43 0.14
CA THR A 24 7.22 7.68 0.93
C THR A 24 7.92 7.51 2.28
N PHE A 25 8.79 8.47 2.62
CA PHE A 25 9.55 8.47 3.86
C PHE A 25 8.78 9.22 4.96
N GLY A 26 8.04 8.45 5.76
CA GLY A 26 7.26 8.96 6.88
C GLY A 26 5.90 9.54 6.49
N TYR A 27 4.97 9.54 7.44
CA TYR A 27 3.58 9.93 7.20
C TYR A 27 3.08 10.87 8.30
N CYS A 28 2.40 11.95 7.89
CA CYS A 28 1.82 12.91 8.81
C CYS A 28 0.62 12.32 9.58
N ALA A 29 0.49 12.62 10.87
CA ALA A 29 -0.62 12.14 11.70
C ALA A 29 -2.00 12.65 11.25
N SER A 30 -2.07 13.73 10.47
CA SER A 30 -3.29 14.27 9.88
C SER A 30 -3.67 13.63 8.53
N LEU A 31 -2.81 12.79 7.94
CA LEU A 31 -3.05 12.20 6.63
C LEU A 31 -4.36 11.39 6.55
N PRO A 32 -4.76 10.58 7.56
CA PRO A 32 -6.04 9.87 7.52
C PRO A 32 -7.25 10.82 7.36
N GLN A 33 -7.22 11.98 8.03
CA GLN A 33 -8.25 13.01 7.92
C GLN A 33 -8.31 13.59 6.50
N ILE A 34 -7.16 13.97 5.96
CA ILE A 34 -7.05 14.57 4.61
C ILE A 34 -7.58 13.59 3.56
N LEU A 35 -7.13 12.34 3.61
CA LEU A 35 -7.54 11.30 2.66
C LEU A 35 -9.04 11.04 2.70
N LYS A 36 -9.62 10.97 3.90
CA LYS A 36 -11.06 10.80 4.07
C LYS A 36 -11.88 11.95 3.47
N HIS A 37 -11.43 13.20 3.63
CA HIS A 37 -12.06 14.34 2.97
C HIS A 37 -11.96 14.29 1.43
N GLY A 38 -10.92 13.63 0.90
CA GLY A 38 -10.76 13.37 -0.53
C GLY A 38 -11.51 12.15 -1.06
N GLY A 39 -12.34 11.49 -0.25
CA GLY A 39 -13.08 10.29 -0.64
C GLY A 39 -12.24 9.00 -0.68
N VAL A 40 -10.99 9.06 -0.21
CA VAL A 40 -10.10 7.89 -0.11
C VAL A 40 -10.44 7.10 1.15
N ARG A 41 -10.54 5.78 1.02
CA ARG A 41 -10.96 4.85 2.07
C ARG A 41 -9.82 3.95 2.56
N TYR A 42 -8.84 3.72 1.70
CA TYR A 42 -7.74 2.78 1.92
C TYR A 42 -6.39 3.46 1.75
N PHE A 43 -5.41 2.97 2.50
CA PHE A 43 -4.03 3.44 2.41
C PHE A 43 -3.07 2.26 2.30
N MET A 44 -2.09 2.34 1.41
CA MET A 44 -1.05 1.33 1.25
C MET A 44 0.34 1.96 1.30
N THR A 45 1.24 1.33 2.06
CA THR A 45 2.67 1.64 2.09
C THR A 45 3.53 0.40 2.24
N THR A 46 4.84 0.51 1.96
CA THR A 46 5.84 -0.53 2.26
C THR A 46 6.96 -0.04 3.19
N LYS A 47 7.12 1.28 3.37
CA LYS A 47 8.29 1.87 4.05
C LYS A 47 8.30 1.72 5.57
N LEU A 48 7.20 1.35 6.21
CA LEU A 48 7.21 1.09 7.66
C LEU A 48 8.00 -0.18 8.03
N ASN A 49 8.29 -1.04 7.06
CA ASN A 49 9.11 -2.23 7.26
C ASN A 49 10.63 -1.94 7.31
N TRP A 50 11.05 -0.74 6.93
CA TRP A 50 12.47 -0.37 6.81
C TRP A 50 12.98 0.37 8.06
N ASN A 51 12.32 0.19 9.20
CA ASN A 51 12.76 0.76 10.46
C ASN A 51 13.85 -0.11 11.11
N ASP A 52 15.05 0.44 11.28
CA ASP A 52 16.19 -0.29 11.88
C ASP A 52 15.99 -0.60 13.37
N THR A 53 15.31 0.29 14.10
CA THR A 53 15.20 0.20 15.56
C THR A 53 13.90 -0.44 16.03
N ASN A 54 12.77 -0.08 15.41
CA ASN A 54 11.44 -0.47 15.85
C ASN A 54 10.68 -1.14 14.71
N VAL A 55 10.52 -2.46 14.81
CA VAL A 55 9.72 -3.23 13.86
C VAL A 55 8.25 -2.87 14.03
N PHE A 56 7.60 -2.44 12.95
CA PHE A 56 6.17 -2.16 12.98
C PHE A 56 5.38 -3.49 13.08
N PRO A 57 4.45 -3.62 14.04
CA PRO A 57 3.91 -4.94 14.40
C PRO A 57 2.71 -5.40 13.55
N TYR A 58 2.16 -4.55 12.69
CA TYR A 58 0.92 -4.85 11.95
C TYR A 58 1.09 -4.76 10.44
N ASP A 59 0.36 -5.61 9.72
CA ASP A 59 0.33 -5.63 8.25
C ASP A 59 -1.00 -5.06 7.75
N LEU A 60 -2.13 -5.45 8.32
CA LEU A 60 -3.45 -4.87 8.10
C LEU A 60 -3.96 -4.25 9.40
N PHE A 61 -4.10 -2.93 9.41
CA PHE A 61 -4.41 -2.18 10.63
C PHE A 61 -5.30 -0.96 10.38
N ARG A 62 -5.90 -0.47 11.46
CA ARG A 62 -6.67 0.77 11.46
C ARG A 62 -5.77 1.91 11.92
N TRP A 63 -5.31 2.73 10.98
CA TRP A 63 -4.56 3.93 11.31
C TRP A 63 -5.54 5.04 11.73
N VAL A 64 -5.37 5.55 12.95
CA VAL A 64 -6.19 6.64 13.48
C VAL A 64 -5.41 7.94 13.38
N GLY A 65 -6.00 8.92 12.69
CA GLY A 65 -5.45 10.26 12.58
C GLY A 65 -5.47 11.01 13.91
N ILE A 66 -4.74 12.12 13.98
CA ILE A 66 -4.67 12.96 15.19
C ILE A 66 -6.03 13.50 15.65
N ASP A 67 -6.99 13.60 14.72
CA ASP A 67 -8.38 14.03 14.95
C ASP A 67 -9.32 12.86 15.31
N GLY A 68 -8.79 11.63 15.43
CA GLY A 68 -9.59 10.42 15.65
C GLY A 68 -10.14 9.78 14.38
N THR A 69 -9.86 10.31 13.18
CA THR A 69 -10.34 9.73 11.93
C THR A 69 -9.67 8.36 11.67
N PRO A 70 -10.44 7.26 11.60
CA PRO A 70 -9.86 5.95 11.29
C PRO A 70 -9.75 5.73 9.78
N MET A 71 -8.70 5.04 9.36
CA MET A 71 -8.45 4.62 7.99
C MET A 71 -7.94 3.18 7.96
N LEU A 72 -8.44 2.36 7.04
CA LEU A 72 -7.91 1.02 6.85
C LEU A 72 -6.59 1.12 6.07
N SER A 73 -5.54 0.56 6.63
CA SER A 73 -4.17 0.71 6.16
C SER A 73 -3.52 -0.65 6.02
N TYR A 74 -2.79 -0.81 4.92
CA TYR A 74 -2.07 -2.04 4.61
C TYR A 74 -0.58 -1.74 4.42
N LEU A 75 0.25 -2.47 5.15
CA LEU A 75 1.70 -2.48 5.06
C LEU A 75 2.12 -3.70 4.25
N ASN A 76 2.62 -3.47 3.04
CA ASN A 76 3.17 -4.53 2.21
C ASN A 76 4.66 -4.75 2.50
N HIS A 77 5.09 -6.01 2.54
CA HIS A 77 6.47 -6.42 2.80
C HIS A 77 7.37 -6.39 1.57
N GLY A 78 6.79 -6.46 0.38
CA GLY A 78 7.52 -6.49 -0.86
C GLY A 78 7.16 -5.31 -1.75
N ILE A 79 8.18 -4.74 -2.37
CA ILE A 79 8.03 -3.95 -3.59
C ILE A 79 8.86 -4.64 -4.66
N ASN A 80 8.35 -4.64 -5.88
CA ASN A 80 9.06 -5.17 -7.04
C ASN A 80 9.29 -6.69 -6.98
N GLU A 81 8.31 -7.43 -6.48
CA GLU A 81 8.45 -8.88 -6.30
C GLU A 81 8.36 -9.61 -7.63
N HIS A 82 9.22 -10.62 -7.80
CA HIS A 82 9.06 -11.60 -8.86
C HIS A 82 7.97 -12.60 -8.49
N THR A 83 7.38 -13.24 -9.49
CA THR A 83 6.31 -14.24 -9.30
C THR A 83 6.86 -15.66 -9.25
N THR A 84 8.12 -15.86 -8.84
CA THR A 84 8.66 -17.22 -8.70
C THR A 84 8.07 -17.91 -7.47
N PRO A 85 7.99 -19.26 -7.45
CA PRO A 85 7.46 -19.98 -6.29
C PRO A 85 8.19 -19.65 -4.97
N LYS A 86 9.49 -19.35 -5.04
CA LYS A 86 10.28 -18.97 -3.87
C LYS A 86 9.85 -17.60 -3.34
N ASP A 87 9.72 -16.61 -4.21
CA ASP A 87 9.35 -15.25 -3.81
C ASP A 87 7.94 -15.21 -3.22
N ILE A 88 7.00 -15.94 -3.82
CA ILE A 88 5.64 -16.10 -3.29
C ILE A 88 5.66 -16.75 -1.91
N HIS A 89 6.47 -17.80 -1.72
CA HIS A 89 6.59 -18.47 -0.43
C HIS A 89 7.19 -17.54 0.63
N ASP A 90 8.27 -16.83 0.30
CA ASP A 90 8.94 -15.92 1.23
C ASP A 90 8.03 -14.73 1.60
N HIS A 91 7.30 -14.18 0.63
CA HIS A 91 6.31 -13.13 0.86
C HIS A 91 5.20 -13.59 1.81
N TRP A 92 4.69 -14.80 1.62
CA TRP A 92 3.72 -15.42 2.53
C TRP A 92 4.27 -15.66 3.93
N GLN A 93 5.53 -16.07 4.05
CA GLN A 93 6.17 -16.22 5.36
C GLN A 93 6.32 -14.89 6.09
N SER A 94 6.58 -13.80 5.36
CA SER A 94 6.73 -12.45 5.92
C SER A 94 5.42 -11.88 6.51
N TYR A 95 4.26 -12.32 6.00
CA TYR A 95 2.96 -11.89 6.49
C TYR A 95 2.69 -12.44 7.89
N ARG A 96 2.54 -11.53 8.86
CA ARG A 96 2.40 -11.86 10.28
C ARG A 96 0.97 -12.20 10.65
N GLN A 97 -0.01 -11.62 9.94
CA GLN A 97 -1.43 -11.77 10.25
C GLN A 97 -2.15 -12.86 9.44
N LYS A 98 -1.39 -13.78 8.80
CA LYS A 98 -1.93 -14.88 7.97
C LYS A 98 -2.92 -15.81 8.69
N ASP A 99 -2.79 -15.96 10.01
CA ASP A 99 -3.70 -16.78 10.81
C ASP A 99 -5.08 -16.13 11.01
N VAL A 100 -5.15 -14.79 10.90
CA VAL A 100 -6.39 -14.02 11.07
C VAL A 100 -7.02 -13.68 9.72
N TYR A 101 -6.18 -13.33 8.74
CA TYR A 101 -6.59 -12.97 7.39
C TYR A 101 -5.76 -13.80 6.39
N PRO A 102 -6.30 -14.89 5.82
CA PRO A 102 -5.51 -15.79 4.96
C PRO A 102 -5.36 -15.26 3.52
N GLU A 103 -5.34 -13.95 3.34
CA GLU A 103 -5.21 -13.27 2.05
C GLU A 103 -4.15 -12.17 2.17
N GLN A 104 -3.24 -12.11 1.20
CA GLN A 104 -2.14 -11.16 1.17
C GLN A 104 -2.01 -10.54 -0.22
N MET A 105 -1.73 -9.24 -0.28
CA MET A 105 -1.45 -8.55 -1.54
C MET A 105 0.00 -8.81 -1.98
N LEU A 106 0.18 -9.26 -3.22
CA LEU A 106 1.48 -9.42 -3.87
C LEU A 106 1.74 -8.23 -4.80
N LEU A 107 2.87 -7.52 -4.63
CA LEU A 107 3.22 -6.36 -5.45
C LEU A 107 4.27 -6.74 -6.48
N TYR A 108 3.81 -7.31 -7.60
CA TYR A 108 4.66 -7.67 -8.70
C TYR A 108 5.02 -6.46 -9.60
N GLY A 109 6.17 -6.52 -10.26
CA GLY A 109 6.64 -5.50 -11.21
C GLY A 109 7.98 -4.90 -10.82
N HIS A 110 8.35 -3.76 -11.43
CA HIS A 110 9.59 -3.04 -11.10
C HIS A 110 9.30 -1.53 -11.04
N GLY A 111 9.63 -0.91 -9.91
CA GLY A 111 9.22 0.43 -9.52
C GLY A 111 10.38 1.17 -8.88
N ASP A 112 11.45 1.38 -9.65
CA ASP A 112 12.62 2.21 -9.32
C ASP A 112 13.20 2.85 -10.60
N GLY A 113 12.32 3.46 -11.41
CA GLY A 113 12.71 4.19 -12.62
C GLY A 113 12.97 3.37 -13.89
N GLY A 114 12.91 2.03 -13.83
CA GLY A 114 13.00 1.15 -14.99
C GLY A 114 11.64 0.66 -15.49
N ARG A 115 11.15 1.18 -16.63
CA ARG A 115 9.96 0.60 -17.30
C ARG A 115 10.30 -0.81 -17.82
N ARG A 116 9.78 -1.86 -17.17
CA ARG A 116 9.52 -3.15 -17.83
C ARG A 116 8.17 -3.69 -17.40
N ARG A 117 7.32 -3.96 -18.39
CA ARG A 117 6.15 -4.84 -18.22
C ARG A 117 6.71 -6.24 -18.00
N ASP A 118 6.21 -6.97 -17.00
CA ASP A 118 6.34 -8.43 -16.99
C ASP A 118 5.48 -8.99 -18.11
N ALA A 119 6.06 -9.02 -19.31
CA ALA A 119 5.55 -9.75 -20.45
C ALA A 119 6.23 -11.12 -20.48
N ARG A 120 5.90 -11.97 -19.51
CA ARG A 120 6.07 -13.43 -19.66
C ARG A 120 4.81 -14.10 -19.12
N ASN A 121 4.12 -14.76 -20.05
CA ASN A 121 2.89 -15.54 -19.94
C ASN A 121 1.58 -14.75 -20.14
N ALA A 122 1.31 -14.40 -21.40
CA ALA A 122 -0.03 -14.52 -21.97
C ALA A 122 -0.16 -15.90 -22.62
#